data_AF-A0A0Q5EA55-F1
#
_entry.id   AF-A0A0Q5EA55-F1
#
_cell.length_a   1.000
_cell.length_b   1.000
_cell.length_c   1.000
_cell.angle_alpha   90.00
_cell.angle_beta   90.00
_cell.angle_gamma   90.00
#
_symmetry.space_group_name_H-M   'P 1'
#
loop_
_entity.id
_entity.type
_entity.pdbx_description
1 polymer ?
#
loop_
_entity_poly.entity_id
_entity_poly.type
_entity_poly.pdbx_seq_one_letter_code
_entity_poly.pdbx_strand_id
1 'polypeptide(L)'
;MDPGGVDREATGSAGLLASRFAVLELAAVAVGAVEDAADRLRIALGFEPLHASLDLERIAAAYQSDRLLRIDGAAVDAFAPLSGFFAAADGWVRTHANYPHHRRRLTAMLGIDDQATRPELASAIASHSALDLESEAAGVGALLVAVRTAVEWSSTPQASVDDGPLVRRHGGSAGSRIASSLRPTRRHPLRGLRVLDLTRVIAGPVSTRTLALLGADVLRVDPPQIPEIPWQYTDSGQGKRTAALDASTPRGLATLQSLSDEADILVTGYRPHALDGLGLRRRDSLVTGSVDAWGATGPWGDRRGFDSLVQAATGIAVVEGEDGAPGALPAQALDHSAGYLLAAAIVDDVVRVVDGGEAGRSSVSLARVGAALQRLPRAEDRHPSALPGARCLVTHGAVTTARPALSAFDDHAFPAAVLRSTAPQWIARS
;
A
#
# COMPACT_ATOMS: atom_id res chain seq x y z
N MET A 1 6.99 -11.06 -14.34
CA MET A 1 8.28 -10.38 -14.17
C MET A 1 9.23 -11.40 -13.57
N ASP A 2 10.15 -11.85 -14.40
CA ASP A 2 11.42 -12.47 -13.99
C ASP A 2 12.30 -11.33 -13.44
N PRO A 3 12.94 -11.43 -12.26
CA PRO A 3 13.80 -10.37 -11.71
C PRO A 3 15.12 -10.15 -12.48
N GLY A 4 15.25 -10.68 -13.70
CA GLY A 4 16.37 -10.39 -14.61
C GLY A 4 16.39 -8.91 -15.00
N GLY A 5 17.16 -8.14 -14.24
CA GLY A 5 17.25 -6.69 -14.31
C GLY A 5 17.78 -6.17 -15.64
N VAL A 6 17.16 -5.08 -16.09
CA VAL A 6 17.86 -4.07 -16.88
C VAL A 6 18.87 -3.41 -15.93
N ASP A 7 20.15 -3.44 -16.29
CA ASP A 7 21.23 -2.82 -15.53
C ASP A 7 20.96 -1.30 -15.46
N ARG A 8 20.37 -0.85 -14.35
CA ARG A 8 20.05 0.56 -14.13
C ARG A 8 21.10 1.18 -13.21
N GLU A 9 21.66 2.31 -13.64
CA GLU A 9 22.51 3.11 -12.77
C GLU A 9 21.69 3.63 -11.57
N ALA A 10 22.17 3.34 -10.36
CA ALA A 10 21.58 3.76 -9.10
C ALA A 10 22.51 4.73 -8.36
N THR A 11 21.96 5.80 -7.78
CA THR A 11 22.73 6.80 -7.01
C THR A 11 22.17 6.93 -5.59
N GLY A 12 23.01 6.99 -4.56
CA GLY A 12 22.56 7.14 -3.17
C GLY A 12 23.67 6.97 -2.11
N SER A 13 23.37 7.39 -0.87
CA SER A 13 24.28 7.26 0.28
C SER A 13 24.16 5.90 0.98
N ALA A 14 25.19 5.51 1.73
CA ALA A 14 25.13 4.33 2.60
C ALA A 14 24.12 4.52 3.76
N GLY A 15 23.57 3.42 4.28
CA GLY A 15 22.73 3.41 5.50
C GLY A 15 21.22 3.65 5.32
N LEU A 16 20.74 3.77 4.08
CA LEU A 16 19.32 3.93 3.76
C LEU A 16 18.54 2.64 4.02
N LEU A 17 17.33 2.74 4.60
CA LEU A 17 16.47 1.59 4.90
C LEU A 17 17.21 0.43 5.59
N ALA A 18 18.04 0.78 6.59
CA ALA A 18 18.83 -0.18 7.36
C ALA A 18 17.97 -1.31 7.96
N SER A 19 18.32 -2.55 7.62
CA SER A 19 17.56 -3.76 7.90
C SER A 19 18.48 -4.98 7.76
N ARG A 20 18.14 -6.13 8.35
CA ARG A 20 18.82 -7.40 8.05
C ARG A 20 18.35 -7.99 6.72
N PHE A 21 17.17 -7.58 6.26
CA PHE A 21 16.67 -7.86 4.91
C PHE A 21 17.12 -6.79 3.90
N ALA A 22 17.22 -7.18 2.61
CA ALA A 22 17.51 -6.29 1.49
C ALA A 22 16.34 -5.34 1.13
N VAL A 23 15.93 -4.50 2.07
CA VAL A 23 14.75 -3.62 1.94
C VAL A 23 14.95 -2.56 0.87
N LEU A 24 16.15 -1.97 0.78
CA LEU A 24 16.47 -0.99 -0.26
C LEU A 24 16.43 -1.62 -1.67
N GLU A 25 16.87 -2.87 -1.81
CA GLU A 25 16.82 -3.60 -3.07
C GLU A 25 15.37 -3.89 -3.49
N LEU A 26 14.53 -4.39 -2.55
CA LEU A 26 13.10 -4.55 -2.79
C LEU A 26 12.46 -3.22 -3.22
N ALA A 27 12.81 -2.13 -2.55
CA ALA A 27 12.28 -0.81 -2.85
C ALA A 27 12.69 -0.32 -4.25
N ALA A 28 13.96 -0.51 -4.62
CA ALA A 28 14.49 -0.18 -5.93
C ALA A 28 13.83 -1.00 -7.03
N VAL A 29 13.62 -2.30 -6.83
CA VAL A 29 12.91 -3.17 -7.78
C VAL A 29 11.45 -2.72 -7.97
N ALA A 30 10.74 -2.43 -6.87
CA ALA A 30 9.35 -2.02 -6.94
C ALA A 30 9.16 -0.67 -7.65
N VAL A 31 10.01 0.31 -7.37
CA VAL A 31 9.98 1.63 -8.04
C VAL A 31 10.46 1.53 -9.49
N GLY A 32 11.51 0.75 -9.75
CA GLY A 32 12.02 0.50 -11.10
C GLY A 32 10.97 -0.13 -12.00
N ALA A 33 10.16 -1.06 -11.48
CA ALA A 33 9.04 -1.64 -12.21
C ALA A 33 8.01 -0.58 -12.68
N VAL A 34 7.78 0.48 -11.89
CA VAL A 34 6.90 1.59 -12.29
C VAL A 34 7.52 2.38 -13.43
N GLU A 35 8.80 2.73 -13.32
CA GLU A 35 9.50 3.47 -14.37
C GLU A 35 9.57 2.66 -15.68
N ASP A 36 9.85 1.36 -15.59
CA ASP A 36 9.82 0.45 -16.75
C ASP A 36 8.42 0.37 -17.39
N ALA A 37 7.36 0.27 -16.57
CA ALA A 37 5.99 0.26 -17.08
C ALA A 37 5.62 1.60 -17.72
N ALA A 38 6.02 2.72 -17.12
CA ALA A 38 5.83 4.05 -17.68
C ALA A 38 6.56 4.18 -19.03
N ASP A 39 7.80 3.70 -19.14
CA ASP A 39 8.56 3.70 -20.39
C ASP A 39 7.93 2.81 -21.47
N ARG A 40 7.43 1.62 -21.12
CA ARG A 40 6.63 0.79 -22.05
C ARG A 40 5.40 1.54 -22.57
N LEU A 41 4.67 2.23 -21.69
CA LEU A 41 3.50 3.01 -22.10
C LEU A 41 3.88 4.18 -23.00
N ARG A 42 4.99 4.86 -22.72
CA ARG A 42 5.46 5.95 -23.58
C ARG A 42 5.79 5.45 -24.99
N ILE A 43 6.49 4.34 -25.09
CA ILE A 43 6.84 3.71 -26.36
C ILE A 43 5.57 3.32 -27.13
N ALA A 44 4.61 2.67 -26.47
CA ALA A 44 3.32 2.31 -27.07
C ALA A 44 2.53 3.54 -27.57
N LEU A 45 2.75 4.71 -26.96
CA LEU A 45 2.15 5.99 -27.35
C LEU A 45 3.00 6.80 -28.34
N GLY A 46 4.12 6.25 -28.83
CA GLY A 46 5.00 6.91 -29.80
C GLY A 46 5.93 7.98 -29.22
N PHE A 47 6.16 7.97 -27.90
CA PHE A 47 7.15 8.83 -27.25
C PHE A 47 8.43 8.06 -26.93
N GLU A 48 9.55 8.78 -26.91
CA GLU A 48 10.80 8.25 -26.36
C GLU A 48 10.67 7.92 -24.86
N PRO A 49 11.27 6.82 -24.37
CA PRO A 49 11.39 6.54 -22.93
C PRO A 49 12.11 7.68 -22.18
N LEU A 50 11.86 7.80 -20.87
CA LEU A 50 12.56 8.78 -20.03
C LEU A 50 13.96 8.28 -19.64
N HIS A 51 14.14 6.96 -19.49
CA HIS A 51 15.40 6.35 -19.02
C HIS A 51 15.93 7.00 -17.73
N ALA A 52 15.04 7.26 -16.76
CA ALA A 52 15.45 7.84 -15.49
C ALA A 52 16.32 6.85 -14.70
N SER A 53 17.39 7.36 -14.08
CA SER A 53 18.18 6.58 -13.12
C SER A 53 17.46 6.51 -11.77
N LEU A 54 17.65 5.40 -11.07
CA LEU A 54 17.08 5.22 -9.75
C LEU A 54 17.82 6.09 -8.73
N ASP A 55 17.09 7.00 -8.09
CA ASP A 55 17.59 7.78 -6.96
C ASP A 55 17.22 7.04 -5.66
N LEU A 56 18.17 6.29 -5.12
CA LEU A 56 17.95 5.45 -3.94
C LEU A 56 17.59 6.27 -2.71
N GLU A 57 18.04 7.51 -2.62
CA GLU A 57 17.71 8.40 -1.50
C GLU A 57 16.26 8.90 -1.59
N ARG A 58 15.77 9.23 -2.80
CA ARG A 58 14.34 9.52 -3.03
C ARG A 58 13.44 8.31 -2.81
N ILE A 59 13.89 7.12 -3.22
CA ILE A 59 13.16 5.87 -2.95
C ILE A 59 13.06 5.63 -1.44
N ALA A 60 14.17 5.72 -0.72
CA ALA A 60 14.18 5.59 0.74
C ALA A 60 13.30 6.65 1.41
N ALA A 61 13.31 7.90 0.93
CA ALA A 61 12.46 8.97 1.45
C ALA A 61 10.98 8.67 1.27
N ALA A 62 10.58 8.13 0.13
CA ALA A 62 9.20 7.75 -0.10
C ALA A 62 8.76 6.59 0.81
N TYR A 63 9.64 5.63 1.12
CA TYR A 63 9.35 4.50 2.02
C TYR A 63 9.32 4.91 3.50
N GLN A 64 10.08 5.94 3.89
CA GLN A 64 10.11 6.49 5.25
C GLN A 64 9.37 7.82 5.36
N SER A 65 8.38 8.03 4.48
CA SER A 65 7.68 9.30 4.32
C SER A 65 6.91 9.70 5.59
N ASP A 66 6.40 8.73 6.34
CA ASP A 66 5.84 8.90 7.69
C ASP A 66 6.84 9.53 8.68
N ARG A 67 8.11 9.12 8.64
CA ARG A 67 9.17 9.64 9.52
C ARG A 67 9.66 11.02 9.09
N LEU A 68 9.53 11.33 7.81
CA LEU A 68 9.96 12.60 7.21
C LEU A 68 8.85 13.66 7.23
N LEU A 69 7.59 13.26 7.33
CA LEU A 69 6.44 14.16 7.37
C LEU A 69 6.56 15.15 8.53
N ARG A 70 6.38 16.44 8.23
CA ARG A 70 6.19 17.49 9.22
C ARG A 70 4.90 18.25 8.94
N ILE A 71 4.14 18.54 9.99
CA ILE A 71 2.96 19.41 9.97
C ILE A 71 3.23 20.53 10.98
N ASP A 72 3.23 21.77 10.52
CA ASP A 72 3.62 22.93 11.33
C ASP A 72 5.03 22.75 11.96
N GLY A 73 5.93 22.09 11.24
CA GLY A 73 7.29 21.77 11.70
C GLY A 73 7.39 20.60 12.69
N ALA A 74 6.28 20.06 13.19
CA ALA A 74 6.25 18.93 14.12
C ALA A 74 6.24 17.58 13.40
N ALA A 75 6.96 16.60 13.94
CA ALA A 75 6.87 15.20 13.49
C ALA A 75 5.51 14.60 13.85
N VAL A 76 5.10 13.57 13.09
CA VAL A 76 3.86 12.83 13.35
C VAL A 76 4.14 11.53 14.08
N ASP A 77 3.19 11.06 14.88
CA ASP A 77 3.24 9.73 15.49
C ASP A 77 2.48 8.72 14.62
N ALA A 78 3.22 7.73 14.11
CA ALA A 78 2.68 6.76 13.18
C ALA A 78 1.88 5.62 13.85
N PHE A 79 2.09 5.38 15.15
CA PHE A 79 1.49 4.22 15.83
C PHE A 79 0.80 4.62 17.14
N ALA A 80 -0.45 4.17 17.29
CA ALA A 80 -1.16 4.32 18.55
C ALA A 80 -0.51 3.48 19.67
N PRO A 81 -0.64 3.87 20.95
CA PRO A 81 0.04 3.21 22.07
C PRO A 81 -0.21 1.69 22.18
N LEU A 82 -1.40 1.24 21.77
CA LEU A 82 -1.81 -0.17 21.82
C LEU A 82 -1.47 -0.95 20.53
N SER A 83 -0.77 -0.35 19.58
CA SER A 83 -0.24 -1.00 18.39
C SER A 83 1.22 -1.39 18.60
N GLY A 84 1.47 -2.56 19.17
CA GLY A 84 2.83 -2.99 19.51
C GLY A 84 3.06 -4.49 19.39
N PHE A 85 4.30 -4.91 19.67
CA PHE A 85 4.58 -6.28 20.08
C PHE A 85 4.34 -6.42 21.59
N PHE A 86 3.73 -7.53 21.99
CA PHE A 86 3.43 -7.86 23.37
C PHE A 86 3.80 -9.32 23.64
N ALA A 87 4.45 -9.57 24.77
CA ALA A 87 4.77 -10.93 25.19
C ALA A 87 3.49 -11.65 25.62
N ALA A 88 3.29 -12.84 25.07
CA ALA A 88 2.25 -13.80 25.43
C ALA A 88 2.87 -14.92 26.28
N ALA A 89 2.06 -15.86 26.77
CA ALA A 89 2.53 -16.93 27.65
C ALA A 89 3.57 -17.86 27.01
N ASP A 90 3.51 -18.02 25.68
CA ASP A 90 4.30 -18.97 24.89
C ASP A 90 5.03 -18.32 23.70
N GLY A 91 5.10 -16.99 23.66
CA GLY A 91 5.74 -16.27 22.56
C GLY A 91 5.38 -14.79 22.54
N TRP A 92 5.13 -14.26 21.34
CA TRP A 92 4.79 -12.85 21.13
C TRP A 92 3.58 -12.72 20.22
N VAL A 93 2.84 -11.64 20.40
CA VAL A 93 1.78 -11.21 19.48
C VAL A 93 2.06 -9.80 18.97
N ARG A 94 1.58 -9.50 17.76
CA ARG A 94 1.54 -8.16 17.19
C ARG A 94 0.11 -7.68 17.13
N THR A 95 -0.17 -6.55 17.77
CA THR A 95 -1.48 -5.89 17.70
C THR A 95 -1.45 -4.71 16.73
N HIS A 96 -2.60 -4.40 16.14
CA HIS A 96 -2.82 -3.19 15.36
C HIS A 96 -4.09 -2.44 15.80
N ALA A 97 -3.93 -1.47 16.69
CA ALA A 97 -4.98 -0.67 17.32
C ALA A 97 -4.95 0.81 16.91
N ASN A 98 -4.37 1.14 15.74
CA ASN A 98 -4.24 2.52 15.25
C ASN A 98 -5.57 3.24 15.01
N TYR A 99 -6.66 2.49 14.80
CA TYR A 99 -7.99 3.04 14.58
C TYR A 99 -8.88 2.82 15.82
N PRO A 100 -9.76 3.78 16.18
CA PRO A 100 -10.62 3.65 17.37
C PRO A 100 -11.47 2.38 17.40
N HIS A 101 -11.95 1.93 16.24
CA HIS A 101 -12.76 0.71 16.13
C HIS A 101 -11.94 -0.59 16.20
N HIS A 102 -10.64 -0.55 15.88
CA HIS A 102 -9.73 -1.68 16.10
C HIS A 102 -9.34 -1.79 17.57
N ARG A 103 -9.01 -0.66 18.20
CA ARG A 103 -8.77 -0.58 19.64
C ARG A 103 -9.94 -1.13 20.45
N ARG A 104 -11.16 -0.65 20.20
CA ARG A 104 -12.37 -1.13 20.90
C ARG A 104 -12.57 -2.65 20.80
N ARG A 105 -12.27 -3.26 19.65
CA ARG A 105 -12.39 -4.71 19.49
C ARG A 105 -11.31 -5.45 20.27
N LEU A 106 -10.08 -4.96 20.25
CA LEU A 106 -8.97 -5.53 21.01
C LEU A 106 -9.23 -5.47 22.52
N THR A 107 -9.62 -4.30 23.05
CA THR A 107 -9.86 -4.13 24.49
C THR A 107 -11.09 -4.90 24.96
N ALA A 108 -12.16 -4.92 24.17
CA ALA A 108 -13.35 -5.72 24.47
C ALA A 108 -13.06 -7.23 24.47
N MET A 109 -12.26 -7.73 23.53
CA MET A 109 -11.81 -9.13 23.49
C MET A 109 -11.07 -9.50 24.78
N LEU A 110 -10.15 -8.65 25.22
CA LEU A 110 -9.33 -8.88 26.42
C LEU A 110 -10.04 -8.55 27.74
N GLY A 111 -11.28 -8.04 27.70
CA GLY A 111 -12.02 -7.65 28.89
C GLY A 111 -11.41 -6.48 29.67
N ILE A 112 -10.67 -5.59 29.00
CA ILE A 112 -10.02 -4.41 29.60
C ILE A 112 -10.69 -3.11 29.17
N ASP A 113 -10.41 -2.02 29.90
CA ASP A 113 -10.94 -0.69 29.57
C ASP A 113 -10.49 -0.23 28.17
N ASP A 114 -11.35 0.48 27.45
CA ASP A 114 -11.04 0.98 26.11
C ASP A 114 -9.84 1.97 26.15
N GLN A 115 -9.71 2.75 27.22
CA GLN A 115 -8.60 3.67 27.48
C GLN A 115 -7.41 3.00 28.19
N ALA A 116 -7.36 1.66 28.23
CA ALA A 116 -6.25 0.93 28.83
C ALA A 116 -4.90 1.41 28.28
N THR A 117 -3.95 1.51 29.18
CA THR A 117 -2.56 1.84 28.91
C THR A 117 -1.83 0.64 28.32
N ARG A 118 -0.66 0.89 27.73
CA ARG A 118 0.19 -0.17 27.18
C ARG A 118 0.58 -1.24 28.23
N PRO A 119 0.94 -0.90 29.48
CA PRO A 119 1.21 -1.90 30.52
C PRO A 119 0.00 -2.76 30.88
N GLU A 120 -1.20 -2.18 30.95
CA GLU A 120 -2.44 -2.93 31.23
C GLU A 120 -2.75 -3.93 30.10
N LEU A 121 -2.60 -3.49 28.85
CA LEU A 121 -2.71 -4.39 27.69
C LEU A 121 -1.66 -5.52 27.74
N ALA A 122 -0.42 -5.19 28.09
CA ALA A 122 0.64 -6.19 28.21
C ALA A 122 0.31 -7.24 29.29
N SER A 123 -0.20 -6.81 30.45
CA SER A 123 -0.62 -7.71 31.52
C SER A 123 -1.77 -8.62 31.10
N ALA A 124 -2.73 -8.13 30.32
CA ALA A 124 -3.85 -8.93 29.83
C ALA A 124 -3.38 -10.00 28.82
N ILE A 125 -2.43 -9.67 27.94
CA ILE A 125 -1.90 -10.59 26.93
C ILE A 125 -0.99 -11.66 27.56
N ALA A 126 -0.17 -11.31 28.56
CA ALA A 126 0.89 -12.16 29.09
C ALA A 126 0.43 -13.52 29.67
N SER A 127 -0.85 -13.65 30.02
CA SER A 127 -1.43 -14.87 30.60
C SER A 127 -2.06 -15.83 29.57
N HIS A 128 -2.04 -15.47 28.29
CA HIS A 128 -2.71 -16.23 27.23
C HIS A 128 -1.71 -16.73 26.17
N SER A 129 -2.03 -17.84 25.51
CA SER A 129 -1.26 -18.32 24.34
C SER A 129 -1.39 -17.35 23.16
N ALA A 130 -0.30 -17.13 22.42
CA ALA A 130 -0.29 -16.28 21.24
C ALA A 130 -1.26 -16.77 20.15
N LEU A 131 -1.37 -18.08 19.95
CA LEU A 131 -2.24 -18.66 18.92
C LEU A 131 -3.72 -18.64 19.32
N ASP A 132 -4.02 -18.81 20.62
CA ASP A 132 -5.39 -18.68 21.13
C ASP A 132 -5.88 -17.24 20.97
N LEU A 133 -5.05 -16.26 21.34
CA LEU A 133 -5.34 -14.83 21.15
C LEU A 133 -5.56 -14.48 19.67
N GLU A 134 -4.75 -15.00 18.75
CA GLU A 134 -4.94 -14.77 17.31
C GLU A 134 -6.27 -15.36 16.81
N SER A 135 -6.60 -16.57 17.27
CA SER A 135 -7.83 -17.26 16.88
C SER A 135 -9.08 -16.53 17.38
N GLU A 136 -9.05 -16.09 18.64
CA GLU A 136 -10.11 -15.26 19.23
C GLU A 136 -10.24 -13.91 18.51
N ALA A 137 -9.11 -13.23 18.27
CA ALA A 137 -9.07 -11.95 17.58
C ALA A 137 -9.69 -12.04 16.17
N ALA A 138 -9.37 -13.11 15.44
CA ALA A 138 -9.97 -13.37 14.13
C ALA A 138 -11.49 -13.54 14.21
N GLY A 139 -12.00 -14.21 15.25
CA GLY A 139 -13.43 -14.43 15.49
C GLY A 139 -14.22 -13.14 15.76
N VAL A 140 -13.62 -12.18 16.49
CA VAL A 140 -14.28 -10.92 16.86
C VAL A 140 -13.87 -9.74 15.95
N GLY A 141 -13.01 -9.98 14.96
CA GLY A 141 -12.50 -8.97 14.04
C GLY A 141 -11.55 -7.95 14.66
N ALA A 142 -10.91 -8.31 15.78
CA ALA A 142 -9.76 -7.61 16.32
C ALA A 142 -8.51 -7.89 15.46
N LEU A 143 -7.49 -7.05 15.59
CA LEU A 143 -6.26 -7.15 14.80
C LEU A 143 -5.10 -7.52 15.71
N LEU A 144 -4.90 -8.83 15.84
CA LEU A 144 -3.82 -9.43 16.61
C LEU A 144 -3.39 -10.69 15.87
N VAL A 145 -2.08 -10.85 15.67
CA VAL A 145 -1.49 -12.07 15.09
C VAL A 145 -0.34 -12.57 15.95
N ALA A 146 -0.17 -13.88 16.02
CA ALA A 146 0.98 -14.49 16.66
C ALA A 146 2.24 -14.22 15.82
N VAL A 147 3.34 -13.87 16.51
CA VAL A 147 4.66 -13.79 15.90
C VAL A 147 5.16 -15.20 15.64
N ARG A 148 5.65 -15.44 14.43
CA ARG A 148 6.17 -16.74 14.00
C ARG A 148 7.54 -16.58 13.38
N THR A 149 8.33 -17.64 13.38
CA THR A 149 9.48 -17.82 12.50
C THR A 149 9.02 -18.10 11.07
N ALA A 150 9.93 -17.97 10.09
CA ALA A 150 9.65 -18.31 8.69
C ALA A 150 9.30 -19.80 8.52
N VAL A 151 9.94 -20.68 9.29
CA VAL A 151 9.69 -22.13 9.26
C VAL A 151 8.29 -22.44 9.77
N GLU A 152 7.90 -21.88 10.92
CA GLU A 152 6.54 -22.03 11.45
C GLU A 152 5.50 -21.51 10.47
N TRP A 153 5.71 -20.32 9.88
CA TRP A 153 4.81 -19.77 8.86
C TRP A 153 4.61 -20.74 7.68
N SER A 154 5.70 -21.23 7.09
CA SER A 154 5.66 -22.14 5.93
C SER A 154 4.95 -23.47 6.21
N SER A 155 4.84 -23.87 7.48
CA SER A 155 4.12 -25.08 7.89
C SER A 155 2.60 -24.89 7.96
N THR A 156 2.12 -23.65 7.83
CA THR A 156 0.70 -23.32 7.94
C THR A 156 -0.04 -23.35 6.60
N PRO A 157 -1.35 -23.64 6.58
CA PRO A 157 -2.13 -23.62 5.33
C PRO A 157 -2.22 -22.22 4.67
N GLN A 158 -2.13 -21.15 5.45
CA GLN A 158 -2.16 -19.78 4.93
C GLN A 158 -0.88 -19.35 4.21
N ALA A 159 0.23 -20.09 4.33
CA ALA A 159 1.47 -19.80 3.60
C ALA A 159 1.38 -20.08 2.08
N SER A 160 0.26 -20.63 1.58
CA SER A 160 0.01 -20.81 0.14
C SER A 160 0.08 -19.51 -0.69
N VAL A 161 -0.01 -18.34 -0.04
CA VAL A 161 0.21 -17.04 -0.69
C VAL A 161 1.67 -16.80 -1.12
N ASP A 162 2.63 -17.50 -0.51
CA ASP A 162 4.07 -17.28 -0.74
C ASP A 162 4.49 -17.70 -2.16
N ASP A 163 3.70 -18.57 -2.80
CA ASP A 163 3.92 -19.10 -4.13
C ASP A 163 3.30 -18.25 -5.25
N GLY A 164 3.82 -18.44 -6.46
CA GLY A 164 3.36 -17.77 -7.66
C GLY A 164 3.97 -16.38 -7.89
N PRO A 165 3.42 -15.58 -8.83
CA PRO A 165 4.00 -14.30 -9.21
C PRO A 165 3.75 -13.21 -8.15
N LEU A 166 4.66 -12.23 -8.08
CA LEU A 166 4.51 -11.01 -7.24
C LEU A 166 3.24 -10.23 -7.57
N VAL A 167 2.92 -10.14 -8.87
CA VAL A 167 1.70 -9.56 -9.39
C VAL A 167 0.89 -10.68 -10.04
N ARG A 168 -0.30 -10.95 -9.51
CA ARG A 168 -1.25 -11.88 -10.12
C ARG A 168 -2.12 -11.11 -11.10
N ARG A 169 -2.11 -11.54 -12.36
CA ARG A 169 -2.96 -11.00 -13.44
C ARG A 169 -4.09 -11.99 -13.71
N HIS A 170 -5.30 -11.46 -13.83
CA HIS A 170 -6.50 -12.21 -14.17
C HIS A 170 -6.95 -11.82 -15.59
N GLY A 171 -7.70 -12.72 -16.23
CA GLY A 171 -8.27 -12.49 -17.56
C GLY A 171 -9.09 -11.19 -17.62
N GLY A 172 -9.07 -10.58 -18.80
CA GLY A 172 -9.67 -9.29 -19.06
C GLY A 172 -10.89 -9.37 -19.98
N SER A 173 -11.31 -8.22 -20.50
CA SER A 173 -12.23 -8.16 -21.62
C SER A 173 -11.87 -7.03 -22.57
N ALA A 174 -12.15 -7.24 -23.86
CA ALA A 174 -12.00 -6.23 -24.90
C ALA A 174 -13.00 -5.07 -24.72
N GLY A 175 -12.86 -4.01 -25.52
CA GLY A 175 -13.80 -2.87 -25.51
C GLY A 175 -13.55 -1.88 -24.38
N SER A 176 -12.31 -1.79 -23.89
CA SER A 176 -11.92 -0.74 -22.96
C SER A 176 -11.93 0.61 -23.66
N ARG A 177 -12.28 1.67 -22.93
CA ARG A 177 -12.23 3.05 -23.47
C ARG A 177 -10.93 3.79 -23.16
N ILE A 178 -9.92 3.12 -22.59
CA ILE A 178 -8.64 3.74 -22.23
C ILE A 178 -7.97 4.36 -23.47
N ALA A 179 -7.91 3.64 -24.59
CA ALA A 179 -7.28 4.15 -25.81
C ALA A 179 -7.92 5.45 -26.32
N SER A 180 -9.25 5.57 -26.28
CA SER A 180 -9.96 6.80 -26.69
C SER A 180 -9.93 7.92 -25.62
N SER A 181 -9.67 7.54 -24.37
CA SER A 181 -9.62 8.41 -23.19
C SER A 181 -8.30 9.15 -23.02
N LEU A 182 -7.19 8.54 -23.47
CA LEU A 182 -5.84 9.06 -23.30
C LEU A 182 -5.65 10.40 -24.02
N ARG A 183 -4.99 11.33 -23.33
CA ARG A 183 -4.50 12.62 -23.85
C ARG A 183 -3.07 12.82 -23.36
N PRO A 184 -2.15 11.90 -23.72
CA PRO A 184 -0.87 11.78 -23.06
C PRO A 184 0.05 12.94 -23.46
N THR A 185 1.04 13.22 -22.63
CA THR A 185 2.13 14.14 -22.95
C THR A 185 3.46 13.45 -22.72
N ARG A 186 4.54 14.05 -23.22
CA ARG A 186 5.91 13.55 -22.97
C ARG A 186 6.27 13.47 -21.48
N ARG A 187 5.57 14.13 -20.54
CA ARG A 187 5.84 13.95 -19.10
C ARG A 187 4.78 13.12 -18.38
N HIS A 188 3.54 13.14 -18.87
CA HIS A 188 2.39 12.54 -18.20
C HIS A 188 1.70 11.53 -19.13
N PRO A 189 2.14 10.27 -19.14
CA PRO A 189 1.62 9.25 -20.05
C PRO A 189 0.19 8.79 -19.70
N LEU A 190 -0.28 8.96 -18.47
CA LEU A 190 -1.65 8.61 -18.05
C LEU A 190 -2.63 9.78 -18.14
N ARG A 191 -2.20 10.94 -18.65
CA ARG A 191 -3.08 12.10 -18.78
C ARG A 191 -4.33 11.76 -19.57
N GLY A 192 -5.48 12.21 -19.05
CA GLY A 192 -6.80 11.97 -19.62
C GLY A 192 -7.54 10.78 -19.01
N LEU A 193 -6.84 9.85 -18.33
CA LEU A 193 -7.48 8.72 -17.66
C LEU A 193 -8.06 9.13 -16.30
N ARG A 194 -9.21 8.52 -15.98
CA ARG A 194 -9.87 8.65 -14.67
C ARG A 194 -9.65 7.40 -13.81
N VAL A 195 -9.15 7.59 -12.59
CA VAL A 195 -8.88 6.51 -11.62
C VAL A 195 -9.79 6.67 -10.42
N LEU A 196 -10.72 5.72 -10.25
CA LEU A 196 -11.55 5.63 -9.05
C LEU A 196 -10.75 4.91 -7.95
N ASP A 197 -10.34 5.67 -6.94
CA ASP A 197 -9.56 5.18 -5.80
C ASP A 197 -10.49 4.82 -4.63
N LEU A 198 -10.68 3.51 -4.41
CA LEU A 198 -11.38 2.92 -3.28
C LEU A 198 -10.40 2.29 -2.28
N THR A 199 -9.22 2.91 -2.14
CA THR A 199 -8.15 2.42 -1.27
C THR A 199 -7.96 3.30 -0.05
N ARG A 200 -7.30 2.75 0.97
CA ARG A 200 -7.02 3.40 2.26
C ARG A 200 -5.68 2.90 2.80
N VAL A 201 -5.21 3.48 3.92
CA VAL A 201 -3.94 3.12 4.57
C VAL A 201 -2.75 3.50 3.68
N ILE A 202 -1.90 2.56 3.23
CA ILE A 202 -0.63 2.88 2.54
C ILE A 202 -0.55 2.26 1.14
N ALA A 203 -0.61 0.92 0.99
CA ALA A 203 -0.31 0.29 -0.30
C ALA A 203 -1.16 0.79 -1.48
N GLY A 204 -2.48 0.78 -1.32
CA GLY A 204 -3.39 1.29 -2.34
C GLY A 204 -3.20 2.78 -2.62
N PRO A 205 -3.12 3.65 -1.59
CA PRO A 205 -2.84 5.07 -1.77
C PRO A 205 -1.49 5.38 -2.43
N VAL A 206 -0.44 4.60 -2.17
CA VAL A 206 0.86 4.68 -2.88
C VAL A 206 0.66 4.37 -4.36
N SER A 207 -0.11 3.33 -4.68
CA SER A 207 -0.41 2.97 -6.07
C SER A 207 -1.13 4.12 -6.79
N THR A 208 -2.24 4.62 -6.23
CA THR A 208 -3.05 5.66 -6.90
C THR A 208 -2.37 7.02 -6.92
N ARG A 209 -1.54 7.37 -5.91
CA ARG A 209 -0.68 8.56 -5.95
C ARG A 209 0.37 8.46 -7.07
N THR A 210 0.88 7.27 -7.33
CA THR A 210 1.82 7.02 -8.44
C THR A 210 1.12 7.20 -9.78
N LEU A 211 -0.12 6.72 -9.94
CA LEU A 211 -0.92 6.95 -11.14
C LEU A 211 -1.23 8.45 -11.35
N ALA A 212 -1.52 9.18 -10.26
CA ALA A 212 -1.69 10.64 -10.29
C ALA A 212 -0.40 11.36 -10.74
N LEU A 213 0.76 10.94 -10.24
CA LEU A 213 2.06 11.48 -10.63
C LEU A 213 2.33 11.32 -12.13
N LEU A 214 1.91 10.19 -12.71
CA LEU A 214 1.97 9.93 -14.15
C LEU A 214 0.87 10.64 -14.95
N GLY A 215 0.00 11.41 -14.30
CA GLY A 215 -0.96 12.34 -14.90
C GLY A 215 -2.44 11.93 -14.88
N ALA A 216 -2.80 10.81 -14.26
CA ALA A 216 -4.20 10.41 -14.17
C ALA A 216 -5.02 11.36 -13.27
N ASP A 217 -6.30 11.59 -13.59
CA ASP A 217 -7.26 12.25 -12.68
C ASP A 217 -7.74 11.21 -11.66
N VAL A 218 -7.22 11.31 -10.44
CA VAL A 218 -7.53 10.37 -9.37
C VAL A 218 -8.57 10.97 -8.42
N LEU A 219 -9.73 10.33 -8.35
CA LEU A 219 -10.77 10.63 -7.37
C LEU A 219 -10.84 9.50 -6.36
N ARG A 220 -10.42 9.81 -5.12
CA ARG A 220 -10.60 8.94 -3.98
C ARG A 220 -11.97 9.14 -3.35
N VAL A 221 -12.66 8.05 -3.08
CA VAL A 221 -13.98 8.05 -2.45
C VAL A 221 -13.93 7.31 -1.12
N ASP A 222 -14.24 8.01 -0.04
CA ASP A 222 -14.21 7.48 1.32
C ASP A 222 -15.61 7.38 1.95
N PRO A 223 -15.94 6.28 2.65
CA PRO A 223 -17.16 6.20 3.43
C PRO A 223 -17.09 7.12 4.66
N PRO A 224 -18.09 8.00 4.90
CA PRO A 224 -18.02 8.99 5.96
C PRO A 224 -17.93 8.36 7.36
N GLN A 225 -18.51 7.18 7.55
CA GLN A 225 -18.59 6.48 8.84
C GLN A 225 -17.27 5.87 9.31
N ILE A 226 -16.31 5.66 8.42
CA ILE A 226 -15.05 5.01 8.78
C ILE A 226 -13.98 6.09 8.95
N PRO A 227 -13.43 6.26 10.17
CA PRO A 227 -12.44 7.31 10.45
C PRO A 227 -11.16 7.08 9.66
N GLU A 228 -10.52 8.16 9.22
CA GLU A 228 -9.20 8.15 8.58
C GLU A 228 -8.16 8.75 9.53
N ILE A 229 -6.91 8.30 9.44
CA ILE A 229 -5.81 8.87 10.21
C ILE A 229 -5.30 10.11 9.47
N PRO A 230 -5.43 11.34 10.01
CA PRO A 230 -5.18 12.55 9.24
C PRO A 230 -3.79 12.63 8.63
N TRP A 231 -2.74 12.30 9.41
CA TRP A 231 -1.37 12.35 8.90
C TRP A 231 -1.13 11.34 7.76
N GLN A 232 -1.72 10.15 7.81
CA GLN A 232 -1.58 9.13 6.75
C GLN A 232 -2.14 9.64 5.43
N TYR A 233 -3.26 10.35 5.51
CA TYR A 233 -3.85 10.96 4.34
C TYR A 233 -3.03 12.15 3.84
N THR A 234 -2.56 13.03 4.73
CA THR A 234 -1.65 14.12 4.35
C THR A 234 -0.41 13.60 3.64
N ASP A 235 0.13 12.46 4.11
CA ASP A 235 1.29 11.82 3.51
C ASP A 235 1.03 11.17 2.16
N SER A 236 -0.15 10.60 1.91
CA SER A 236 -0.44 9.78 0.71
C SER A 236 -1.45 10.39 -0.26
N GLY A 237 -1.98 11.57 0.04
CA GLY A 237 -3.06 12.24 -0.68
C GLY A 237 -2.61 13.15 -1.83
N GLN A 238 -1.31 13.35 -2.03
CA GLN A 238 -0.80 14.29 -3.04
C GLN A 238 -1.24 13.90 -4.45
N GLY A 239 -1.60 14.90 -5.26
CA GLY A 239 -2.08 14.71 -6.63
C GLY A 239 -3.48 14.10 -6.75
N LYS A 240 -4.20 13.89 -5.64
CA LYS A 240 -5.54 13.26 -5.65
C LYS A 240 -6.64 14.20 -5.18
N ARG A 241 -7.82 14.09 -5.79
CA ARG A 241 -9.07 14.67 -5.27
C ARG A 241 -9.74 13.67 -4.35
N THR A 242 -10.45 14.13 -3.32
CA THR A 242 -11.13 13.23 -2.38
C THR A 242 -12.54 13.67 -2.07
N ALA A 243 -13.46 12.71 -1.97
CA ALA A 243 -14.86 12.95 -1.68
C ALA A 243 -15.39 11.96 -0.63
N ALA A 244 -16.28 12.44 0.23
CA ALA A 244 -17.07 11.56 1.09
C ALA A 244 -18.27 11.02 0.31
N LEU A 245 -18.53 9.73 0.40
CA LEU A 245 -19.72 9.12 -0.16
C LEU A 245 -20.15 7.92 0.67
N ASP A 246 -21.40 7.95 1.14
CA ASP A 246 -22.01 6.79 1.80
C ASP A 246 -22.69 5.88 0.77
N ALA A 247 -21.92 4.92 0.25
CA ALA A 247 -22.41 3.95 -0.71
C ALA A 247 -23.36 2.88 -0.12
N SER A 248 -23.60 2.87 1.20
CA SER A 248 -24.62 1.98 1.81
C SER A 248 -26.05 2.47 1.55
N THR A 249 -26.21 3.74 1.19
CA THR A 249 -27.51 4.31 0.80
C THR A 249 -27.80 4.08 -0.68
N PRO A 250 -29.07 3.90 -1.10
CA PRO A 250 -29.41 3.74 -2.52
C PRO A 250 -28.90 4.89 -3.40
N ARG A 251 -28.97 6.14 -2.90
CA ARG A 251 -28.46 7.32 -3.61
C ARG A 251 -26.94 7.29 -3.72
N GLY A 252 -26.23 6.97 -2.64
CA GLY A 252 -24.78 6.92 -2.65
C GLY A 252 -24.25 5.78 -3.53
N LEU A 253 -24.90 4.62 -3.54
CA LEU A 253 -24.58 3.53 -4.46
C LEU A 253 -24.80 3.96 -5.91
N ALA A 254 -25.89 4.66 -6.23
CA ALA A 254 -26.13 5.18 -7.57
C ALA A 254 -25.06 6.19 -8.00
N THR A 255 -24.61 7.07 -7.10
CA THR A 255 -23.48 7.98 -7.37
C THR A 255 -22.18 7.20 -7.59
N LEU A 256 -21.88 6.21 -6.76
CA LEU A 256 -20.67 5.39 -6.91
C LEU A 256 -20.69 4.61 -8.23
N GLN A 257 -21.85 4.08 -8.62
CA GLN A 257 -22.05 3.41 -9.91
C GLN A 257 -21.74 4.35 -11.07
N SER A 258 -22.28 5.59 -11.06
CA SER A 258 -21.98 6.59 -12.08
C SER A 258 -20.48 6.91 -12.16
N LEU A 259 -19.82 7.07 -11.01
CA LEU A 259 -18.38 7.30 -10.95
C LEU A 259 -17.60 6.13 -11.57
N SER A 260 -17.99 4.89 -11.25
CA SER A 260 -17.38 3.66 -11.78
C SER A 260 -17.60 3.50 -13.29
N ASP A 261 -18.79 3.82 -13.79
CA ASP A 261 -19.12 3.78 -15.21
C ASP A 261 -18.25 4.77 -16.00
N GLU A 262 -17.92 5.91 -15.39
CA GLU A 262 -17.05 6.97 -15.91
C GLU A 262 -15.55 6.83 -15.56
N ALA A 263 -15.15 5.81 -14.80
CA ALA A 263 -13.76 5.50 -14.49
C ALA A 263 -13.10 4.61 -15.56
N ASP A 264 -11.85 4.88 -15.88
CA ASP A 264 -11.03 4.06 -16.79
C ASP A 264 -10.27 2.98 -16.04
N ILE A 265 -9.93 3.27 -14.78
CA ILE A 265 -9.27 2.38 -13.84
C ILE A 265 -10.01 2.44 -12.51
N LEU A 266 -10.19 1.28 -11.86
CA LEU A 266 -10.65 1.20 -10.47
C LEU A 266 -9.57 0.52 -9.62
N VAL A 267 -9.18 1.14 -8.51
CA VAL A 267 -8.24 0.55 -7.55
C VAL A 267 -8.93 0.36 -6.22
N THR A 268 -8.83 -0.84 -5.63
CA THR A 268 -9.47 -1.17 -4.36
C THR A 268 -8.51 -1.87 -3.40
N GLY A 269 -8.59 -1.50 -2.12
CA GLY A 269 -7.94 -2.20 -1.01
C GLY A 269 -8.94 -2.97 -0.14
N TYR A 270 -10.18 -3.14 -0.63
CA TYR A 270 -11.21 -3.84 0.12
C TYR A 270 -11.02 -5.35 0.03
N ARG A 271 -11.57 -6.07 1.01
CA ARG A 271 -11.58 -7.53 1.01
C ARG A 271 -12.18 -8.07 -0.30
N PRO A 272 -11.79 -9.29 -0.72
CA PRO A 272 -12.47 -10.01 -1.78
C PRO A 272 -14.00 -9.93 -1.60
N HIS A 273 -14.73 -9.77 -2.70
CA HIS A 273 -16.19 -9.67 -2.75
C HIS A 273 -16.83 -8.47 -2.03
N ALA A 274 -16.08 -7.59 -1.37
CA ALA A 274 -16.65 -6.45 -0.65
C ALA A 274 -17.39 -5.47 -1.58
N LEU A 275 -16.90 -5.28 -2.80
CA LEU A 275 -17.58 -4.46 -3.81
C LEU A 275 -18.84 -5.14 -4.35
N ASP A 276 -18.83 -6.48 -4.46
CA ASP A 276 -19.99 -7.24 -4.90
C ASP A 276 -21.09 -7.20 -3.82
N GLY A 277 -20.70 -7.32 -2.54
CA GLY A 277 -21.61 -7.14 -1.40
C GLY A 277 -22.16 -5.72 -1.24
N LEU A 278 -21.45 -4.70 -1.76
CA LEU A 278 -21.94 -3.33 -1.87
C LEU A 278 -22.96 -3.16 -3.02
N GLY A 279 -23.02 -4.13 -3.94
CA GLY A 279 -23.85 -4.05 -5.15
C GLY A 279 -23.25 -3.19 -6.27
N LEU A 280 -21.96 -2.87 -6.21
CA LEU A 280 -21.29 -2.10 -7.25
C LEU A 280 -21.06 -2.97 -8.49
N ARG A 281 -21.73 -2.64 -9.59
CA ARG A 281 -21.52 -3.34 -10.87
C ARG A 281 -20.34 -2.70 -11.59
N ARG A 282 -19.46 -3.53 -12.12
CA ARG A 282 -18.25 -3.08 -12.85
C ARG A 282 -18.36 -3.53 -14.30
N ARG A 283 -17.91 -2.69 -15.23
CA ARG A 283 -17.80 -3.06 -16.65
C ARG A 283 -16.64 -4.05 -16.80
N ASP A 284 -16.81 -5.09 -17.60
CA ASP A 284 -15.74 -6.08 -17.82
C ASP A 284 -14.51 -5.48 -18.50
N SER A 285 -14.70 -4.38 -19.24
CA SER A 285 -13.63 -3.64 -19.93
C SER A 285 -12.93 -2.57 -19.08
N LEU A 286 -13.22 -2.53 -17.77
CA LEU A 286 -12.57 -1.66 -16.80
C LEU A 286 -11.24 -2.29 -16.36
N VAL A 287 -10.14 -1.52 -16.39
CA VAL A 287 -8.90 -1.97 -15.76
C VAL A 287 -9.06 -1.92 -14.25
N THR A 288 -8.76 -3.00 -13.54
CA THR A 288 -8.89 -3.02 -12.08
C THR A 288 -7.60 -3.42 -11.38
N GLY A 289 -7.21 -2.67 -10.37
CA GLY A 289 -6.15 -3.03 -9.43
C GLY A 289 -6.72 -3.40 -8.06
N SER A 290 -6.17 -4.42 -7.42
CA SER A 290 -6.50 -4.76 -6.03
C SER A 290 -5.25 -5.03 -5.20
N VAL A 291 -5.31 -4.67 -3.93
CA VAL A 291 -4.28 -4.99 -2.95
C VAL A 291 -4.90 -5.54 -1.68
N ASP A 292 -4.30 -6.59 -1.14
CA ASP A 292 -4.71 -7.25 0.10
C ASP A 292 -3.48 -7.63 0.94
N ALA A 293 -3.72 -8.10 2.17
CA ALA A 293 -2.63 -8.49 3.05
C ALA A 293 -2.15 -9.94 2.84
N TRP A 294 -3.08 -10.88 2.64
CA TRP A 294 -2.83 -12.32 2.82
C TRP A 294 -3.00 -13.17 1.55
N GLY A 295 -3.26 -12.52 0.41
CA GLY A 295 -3.62 -13.14 -0.86
C GLY A 295 -5.09 -13.56 -0.91
N ALA A 296 -5.69 -13.54 -2.10
CA ALA A 296 -7.09 -13.94 -2.30
C ALA A 296 -7.39 -15.44 -2.12
N THR A 297 -6.39 -16.26 -1.75
CA THR A 297 -6.48 -17.73 -1.67
C THR A 297 -6.03 -18.21 -0.31
N GLY A 298 -6.64 -19.29 0.19
CA GLY A 298 -6.29 -19.90 1.48
C GLY A 298 -7.08 -19.33 2.66
N PRO A 299 -6.88 -19.85 3.90
CA PRO A 299 -7.76 -19.57 5.03
C PRO A 299 -7.79 -18.12 5.50
N TRP A 300 -6.80 -17.31 5.12
CA TRP A 300 -6.67 -15.92 5.54
C TRP A 300 -7.09 -14.91 4.47
N GLY A 301 -7.57 -15.36 3.30
CA GLY A 301 -7.83 -14.46 2.17
C GLY A 301 -8.91 -13.41 2.42
N ASP A 302 -9.85 -13.67 3.34
CA ASP A 302 -10.87 -12.70 3.77
C ASP A 302 -10.50 -11.93 5.05
N ARG A 303 -9.34 -12.22 5.65
CA ARG A 303 -8.89 -11.55 6.87
C ARG A 303 -8.41 -10.13 6.56
N ARG A 304 -8.60 -9.24 7.53
CA ARG A 304 -7.94 -7.93 7.51
C ARG A 304 -6.46 -8.14 7.80
N GLY A 305 -5.62 -7.28 7.27
CA GLY A 305 -4.20 -7.27 7.58
C GLY A 305 -3.60 -5.90 7.34
N PHE A 306 -2.43 -5.73 7.92
CA PHE A 306 -1.59 -4.55 7.83
C PHE A 306 -0.16 -5.06 7.68
N ASP A 307 0.70 -4.30 7.03
CA ASP A 307 2.10 -4.67 6.82
C ASP A 307 2.76 -5.15 8.12
N SER A 308 2.63 -4.39 9.21
CA SER A 308 3.13 -4.82 10.53
C SER A 308 2.64 -6.19 11.03
N LEU A 309 1.40 -6.60 10.71
CA LEU A 309 0.88 -7.93 11.06
C LEU A 309 1.46 -9.01 10.14
N VAL A 310 1.64 -8.69 8.86
CA VAL A 310 2.30 -9.59 7.90
C VAL A 310 3.74 -9.84 8.35
N GLN A 311 4.49 -8.80 8.69
CA GLN A 311 5.85 -8.95 9.20
C GLN A 311 5.93 -9.88 10.42
N ALA A 312 4.98 -9.77 11.35
CA ALA A 312 4.89 -10.61 12.53
C ALA A 312 4.59 -12.08 12.19
N ALA A 313 3.59 -12.30 11.33
CA ALA A 313 3.13 -13.65 11.00
C ALA A 313 4.10 -14.43 10.11
N THR A 314 4.90 -13.77 9.26
CA THR A 314 5.68 -14.45 8.22
C THR A 314 7.15 -14.71 8.56
N GLY A 315 7.63 -14.36 9.76
CA GLY A 315 9.04 -14.54 10.13
C GLY A 315 9.91 -13.28 10.10
N ILE A 316 9.44 -12.20 9.46
CA ILE A 316 10.24 -10.98 9.30
C ILE A 316 10.54 -10.34 10.67
N ALA A 317 9.54 -10.27 11.55
CA ALA A 317 9.71 -9.65 12.86
C ALA A 317 10.71 -10.40 13.76
N VAL A 318 10.80 -11.72 13.63
CA VAL A 318 11.78 -12.52 14.39
C VAL A 318 13.20 -12.17 13.94
N VAL A 319 13.43 -12.05 12.63
CA VAL A 319 14.75 -11.73 12.08
C VAL A 319 15.15 -10.29 12.38
N GLU A 320 14.22 -9.34 12.32
CA GLU A 320 14.49 -7.94 12.68
C GLU A 320 14.63 -7.69 14.19
N GLY A 321 14.33 -8.71 15.01
CA GLY A 321 14.38 -8.65 16.46
C GLY A 321 15.78 -8.52 17.05
N GLU A 322 15.83 -8.12 18.31
CA GLU A 322 17.05 -7.98 19.14
C GLU A 322 16.72 -8.49 20.55
N ASP A 323 17.68 -9.14 21.22
CA ASP A 323 17.55 -9.67 22.58
C ASP A 323 16.30 -10.54 22.84
N GLY A 324 15.89 -11.31 21.83
CA GLY A 324 14.71 -12.19 21.89
C GLY A 324 13.36 -11.48 21.75
N ALA A 325 13.34 -10.16 21.61
CA ALA A 325 12.13 -9.39 21.29
C ALA A 325 11.98 -9.22 19.77
N PRO A 326 10.75 -9.34 19.21
CA PRO A 326 10.52 -9.10 17.79
C PRO A 326 10.78 -7.65 17.37
N GLY A 327 11.28 -7.46 16.15
CA GLY A 327 11.54 -6.17 15.54
C GLY A 327 10.61 -5.86 14.37
N ALA A 328 10.90 -4.76 13.67
CA ALA A 328 10.16 -4.33 12.50
C ALA A 328 11.11 -3.82 11.42
N LEU A 329 10.69 -3.94 10.17
CA LEU A 329 11.37 -3.30 9.04
C LEU A 329 11.46 -1.77 9.25
N PRO A 330 12.43 -1.08 8.61
CA PRO A 330 12.66 0.36 8.79
C PRO A 330 11.56 1.27 8.22
N ALA A 331 10.53 0.67 7.61
CA ALA A 331 9.37 1.27 6.98
C ALA A 331 8.22 0.25 6.93
N GLN A 332 7.00 0.68 6.56
CA GLN A 332 5.98 -0.24 6.04
C GLN A 332 6.34 -0.65 4.61
N ALA A 333 7.48 -1.35 4.48
CA ALA A 333 8.11 -1.62 3.19
C ALA A 333 7.26 -2.54 2.30
N LEU A 334 6.51 -3.48 2.88
CA LEU A 334 5.63 -4.36 2.11
C LEU A 334 4.48 -3.55 1.51
N ASP A 335 3.91 -2.62 2.26
CA ASP A 335 2.85 -1.72 1.78
C ASP A 335 3.36 -0.85 0.62
N HIS A 336 4.50 -0.17 0.79
CA HIS A 336 5.07 0.68 -0.26
C HIS A 336 5.42 -0.12 -1.51
N SER A 337 6.10 -1.26 -1.36
CA SER A 337 6.45 -2.12 -2.49
C SER A 337 5.22 -2.68 -3.20
N ALA A 338 4.20 -3.13 -2.46
CA ALA A 338 2.96 -3.59 -3.06
C ALA A 338 2.24 -2.48 -3.83
N GLY A 339 2.24 -1.26 -3.31
CA GLY A 339 1.66 -0.10 -3.98
C GLY A 339 2.33 0.24 -5.31
N TYR A 340 3.67 0.30 -5.33
CA TYR A 340 4.42 0.54 -6.55
C TYR A 340 4.28 -0.61 -7.56
N LEU A 341 4.37 -1.86 -7.12
CA LEU A 341 4.14 -3.03 -7.99
C LEU A 341 2.74 -3.04 -8.59
N LEU A 342 1.71 -2.66 -7.81
CA LEU A 342 0.34 -2.54 -8.32
C LEU A 342 0.21 -1.40 -9.33
N ALA A 343 0.85 -0.25 -9.10
CA ALA A 343 0.86 0.85 -10.07
C ALA A 343 1.52 0.42 -11.39
N ALA A 344 2.68 -0.23 -11.32
CA ALA A 344 3.37 -0.79 -12.49
C ALA A 344 2.47 -1.77 -13.26
N ALA A 345 1.80 -2.67 -12.54
CA ALA A 345 0.89 -3.64 -13.14
C ALA A 345 -0.31 -2.98 -13.85
N ILE A 346 -0.90 -1.93 -13.26
CA ILE A 346 -1.97 -1.16 -13.87
C ILE A 346 -1.48 -0.44 -15.12
N VAL A 347 -0.29 0.15 -15.09
CA VAL A 347 0.30 0.80 -16.28
C VAL A 347 0.55 -0.23 -17.39
N ASP A 348 1.05 -1.42 -17.08
CA ASP A 348 1.17 -2.51 -18.05
C ASP A 348 -0.19 -2.95 -18.62
N ASP A 349 -1.25 -2.95 -17.80
CA ASP A 349 -2.60 -3.23 -18.28
C ASP A 349 -3.12 -2.12 -19.23
N VAL A 350 -2.73 -0.87 -19.00
CA VAL A 350 -2.98 0.25 -19.94
C VAL A 350 -2.21 0.05 -21.24
N VAL A 351 -0.92 -0.33 -21.19
CA VAL A 351 -0.12 -0.66 -22.39
C VAL A 351 -0.83 -1.70 -23.24
N ARG A 352 -1.24 -2.82 -22.61
CA ARG A 352 -1.94 -3.90 -23.30
C ARG A 352 -3.21 -3.42 -24.00
N VAL A 353 -3.98 -2.52 -23.38
CA VAL A 353 -5.18 -1.95 -24.01
C VAL A 353 -4.83 -1.01 -25.17
N VAL A 354 -3.77 -0.20 -25.04
CA VAL A 354 -3.28 0.67 -26.12
C VAL A 354 -2.87 -0.16 -27.34
N ASP A 355 -2.24 -1.32 -27.11
CA ASP A 355 -1.84 -2.26 -28.17
C ASP A 355 -2.99 -3.09 -28.74
N GLY A 356 -4.24 -2.78 -28.39
CA GLY A 356 -5.44 -3.45 -28.90
C GLY A 356 -5.86 -4.71 -28.13
N GLY A 357 -5.23 -4.98 -26.98
CA GLY A 357 -5.57 -6.09 -26.09
C GLY A 357 -6.70 -5.79 -25.10
N GLU A 358 -6.89 -6.70 -24.16
CA GLU A 358 -7.96 -6.66 -23.17
C GLU A 358 -7.61 -5.85 -21.91
N ALA A 359 -8.65 -5.27 -21.27
CA ALA A 359 -8.51 -4.59 -19.99
C ALA A 359 -8.15 -5.59 -18.88
N GLY A 360 -7.02 -5.37 -18.22
CA GLY A 360 -6.53 -6.26 -17.19
C GLY A 360 -7.15 -6.10 -15.81
N ARG A 361 -7.04 -7.17 -15.04
CA ARG A 361 -7.29 -7.15 -13.60
C ARG A 361 -6.03 -7.64 -12.90
N SER A 362 -5.41 -6.79 -12.10
CA SER A 362 -4.15 -7.06 -11.43
C SER A 362 -4.32 -7.02 -9.92
N SER A 363 -3.60 -7.90 -9.21
CA SER A 363 -3.63 -8.01 -7.76
C SER A 363 -2.25 -8.25 -7.16
N VAL A 364 -1.99 -7.64 -6.01
CA VAL A 364 -0.75 -7.79 -5.22
C VAL A 364 -1.13 -8.06 -3.77
N SER A 365 -0.38 -8.93 -3.09
CA SER A 365 -0.58 -9.18 -1.66
C SER A 365 0.68 -8.88 -0.86
N LEU A 366 0.50 -8.31 0.34
CA LEU A 366 1.62 -7.96 1.22
C LEU A 366 2.42 -9.20 1.64
N ALA A 367 1.74 -10.31 1.97
CA ALA A 367 2.39 -11.56 2.33
C ALA A 367 3.25 -12.11 1.18
N ARG A 368 2.78 -12.01 -0.08
CA ARG A 368 3.59 -12.41 -1.25
C ARG A 368 4.82 -11.51 -1.43
N VAL A 369 4.70 -10.21 -1.18
CA VAL A 369 5.85 -9.27 -1.18
C VAL A 369 6.82 -9.62 -0.06
N GLY A 370 6.32 -9.92 1.15
CA GLY A 370 7.12 -10.39 2.28
C GLY A 370 7.87 -11.68 1.96
N ALA A 371 7.21 -12.65 1.32
CA ALA A 371 7.85 -13.88 0.85
C ALA A 371 8.95 -13.61 -0.21
N ALA A 372 8.79 -12.61 -1.08
CA ALA A 372 9.86 -12.21 -2.00
C ALA A 372 11.05 -11.59 -1.25
N LEU A 373 10.81 -10.69 -0.31
CA LEU A 373 11.85 -10.08 0.52
C LEU A 373 12.65 -11.15 1.27
N GLN A 374 11.97 -12.15 1.82
CA GLN A 374 12.63 -13.22 2.58
C GLN A 374 13.53 -14.12 1.74
N ARG A 375 13.37 -14.13 0.41
CA ARG A 375 14.21 -14.86 -0.57
C ARG A 375 15.40 -14.06 -1.07
N LEU A 376 15.43 -12.74 -0.84
CA LEU A 376 16.60 -11.93 -1.14
C LEU A 376 17.74 -12.24 -0.16
N PRO A 377 19.01 -12.01 -0.54
CA PRO A 377 20.14 -12.14 0.36
C PRO A 377 19.95 -11.32 1.65
N ARG A 378 20.45 -11.85 2.77
CA ARG A 378 20.35 -11.21 4.09
C ARG A 378 21.73 -10.76 4.56
N ALA A 379 21.75 -9.68 5.32
CA ALA A 379 22.91 -9.28 6.10
C ALA A 379 22.85 -9.95 7.48
N GLU A 380 24.01 -10.30 8.05
CA GLU A 380 24.08 -10.79 9.44
C GLU A 380 23.74 -9.67 10.42
N ASP A 381 24.32 -8.48 10.21
CA ASP A 381 24.13 -7.31 11.05
C ASP A 381 23.35 -6.20 10.34
N ARG A 382 22.61 -5.42 11.13
CA ARG A 382 21.97 -4.20 10.64
C ARG A 382 23.03 -3.10 10.52
N HIS A 383 23.16 -2.51 9.34
CA HIS A 383 24.01 -1.33 9.16
C HIS A 383 23.45 -0.09 9.89
N PRO A 384 24.28 0.93 10.19
CA PRO A 384 23.79 2.18 10.78
C PRO A 384 22.70 2.84 9.93
N SER A 385 21.61 3.24 10.57
CA SER A 385 20.50 3.90 9.88
C SER A 385 20.80 5.37 9.60
N ALA A 386 20.57 5.80 8.36
CA ALA A 386 20.55 7.19 7.97
C ALA A 386 19.17 7.54 7.37
N LEU A 387 18.60 8.67 7.78
CA LEU A 387 17.44 9.23 7.11
C LEU A 387 17.87 9.99 5.84
N PRO A 388 17.05 9.97 4.78
CA PRO A 388 17.23 10.80 3.60
C PRO A 388 17.39 12.29 3.92
N GLY A 389 18.24 12.97 3.15
CA GLY A 389 18.57 14.37 3.34
C GLY A 389 17.49 15.34 2.81
N ALA A 390 17.71 16.64 3.08
CA ALA A 390 16.76 17.71 2.74
C ALA A 390 16.40 17.80 1.24
N ARG A 391 17.27 17.32 0.34
CA ARG A 391 17.00 17.30 -1.11
C ARG A 391 15.82 16.42 -1.49
N CYS A 392 15.51 15.42 -0.66
CA CYS A 392 14.39 14.50 -0.85
C CYS A 392 13.07 15.03 -0.28
N LEU A 393 13.05 16.26 0.25
CA LEU A 393 11.88 16.87 0.88
C LEU A 393 11.35 18.03 0.06
N VAL A 394 10.05 18.28 0.18
CA VAL A 394 9.35 19.44 -0.38
C VAL A 394 8.37 19.99 0.64
N THR A 395 8.17 21.31 0.66
CA THR A 395 7.27 21.98 1.60
C THR A 395 6.22 22.78 0.87
N HIS A 396 4.95 22.54 1.20
CA HIS A 396 3.80 23.31 0.74
C HIS A 396 3.04 23.87 1.93
N GLY A 397 3.14 25.18 2.15
CA GLY A 397 2.56 25.82 3.33
C GLY A 397 3.15 25.23 4.62
N ALA A 398 2.28 24.69 5.47
CA ALA A 398 2.65 24.09 6.76
C ALA A 398 3.14 22.64 6.67
N VAL A 399 3.05 21.99 5.50
CA VAL A 399 3.30 20.56 5.35
C VAL A 399 4.61 20.34 4.60
N THR A 400 5.53 19.60 5.21
CA THR A 400 6.75 19.08 4.56
C THR A 400 6.60 17.58 4.35
N THR A 401 6.71 17.11 3.11
CA THR A 401 6.64 15.67 2.77
C THR A 401 7.88 15.22 2.00
N ALA A 402 8.05 13.90 1.89
CA ALA A 402 8.99 13.35 0.91
C ALA A 402 8.55 13.73 -0.51
N ARG A 403 9.53 14.00 -1.38
CA ARG A 403 9.34 14.10 -2.83
C ARG A 403 8.99 12.73 -3.41
N PRO A 404 8.41 12.65 -4.63
CA PRO A 404 8.11 11.38 -5.29
C PRO A 404 9.33 10.43 -5.38
N ALA A 405 9.11 9.12 -5.38
CA ALA A 405 10.20 8.15 -5.58
C ALA A 405 10.76 8.18 -7.01
N LEU A 406 9.92 8.48 -8.01
CA LEU A 406 10.32 8.59 -9.41
C LEU A 406 11.08 9.90 -9.61
N SER A 407 12.40 9.80 -9.82
CA SER A 407 13.34 10.93 -9.85
C SER A 407 13.05 11.92 -11.00
N ALA A 408 12.42 11.44 -12.07
CA ALA A 408 11.99 12.25 -13.22
C ALA A 408 10.96 13.35 -12.89
N PHE A 409 10.30 13.26 -11.74
CA PHE A 409 9.33 14.24 -11.27
C PHE A 409 9.92 14.98 -10.07
N ASP A 410 10.05 16.30 -10.13
CA ASP A 410 10.54 17.06 -8.98
C ASP A 410 9.56 16.97 -7.79
N ASP A 411 8.26 17.02 -8.09
CA ASP A 411 7.18 17.09 -7.10
C ASP A 411 5.89 16.43 -7.62
N HIS A 412 4.92 16.21 -6.74
CA HIS A 412 3.56 15.84 -7.10
C HIS A 412 2.81 17.00 -7.75
N ALA A 413 1.74 16.72 -8.51
CA ALA A 413 0.99 17.74 -9.23
C ALA A 413 0.42 18.84 -8.32
N PHE A 414 0.03 18.48 -7.10
CA PHE A 414 -0.41 19.38 -6.04
C PHE A 414 -0.32 18.64 -4.68
N PRO A 415 -0.16 19.37 -3.55
CA PRO A 415 -0.16 18.77 -2.22
C PRO A 415 -1.50 18.08 -1.91
N ALA A 416 -1.53 17.23 -0.88
CA ALA A 416 -2.78 16.60 -0.44
C ALA A 416 -3.84 17.68 -0.13
N ALA A 417 -5.00 17.61 -0.80
CA ALA A 417 -6.13 18.47 -0.50
C ALA A 417 -6.68 18.16 0.90
N VAL A 418 -7.57 18.98 1.45
CA VAL A 418 -8.28 18.60 2.70
C VAL A 418 -9.05 17.30 2.49
N LEU A 419 -9.02 16.39 3.47
CA LEU A 419 -9.72 15.11 3.36
C LEU A 419 -11.22 15.32 3.15
N ARG A 420 -11.79 14.63 2.15
CA ARG A 420 -13.20 14.68 1.76
C ARG A 420 -13.68 16.08 1.36
N SER A 421 -12.80 16.92 0.83
CA SER A 421 -13.12 18.33 0.54
C SER A 421 -13.85 18.57 -0.78
N THR A 422 -14.00 17.55 -1.64
CA THR A 422 -14.62 17.71 -2.97
C THR A 422 -15.92 16.93 -3.09
N ALA A 423 -16.78 17.34 -4.02
CA ALA A 423 -17.98 16.58 -4.36
C ALA A 423 -17.59 15.26 -5.07
N PRO A 424 -18.37 14.18 -4.88
CA PRO A 424 -18.13 12.88 -5.51
C PRO A 424 -18.51 12.91 -7.00
N GLN A 425 -17.76 13.68 -7.79
CA GLN A 425 -17.97 13.87 -9.22
C GLN A 425 -16.65 13.99 -9.98
N TRP A 426 -16.66 13.54 -11.23
CA TRP A 426 -15.56 13.78 -12.15
C TRP A 426 -15.53 15.23 -12.59
N ILE A 427 -14.32 15.77 -12.77
CA ILE A 427 -14.14 17.02 -13.52
C ILE A 427 -14.19 16.74 -15.02
N ALA A 428 -14.47 17.77 -15.81
CA ALA A 428 -14.37 17.68 -17.26
C ALA A 428 -12.93 17.28 -17.65
N ARG A 429 -12.79 16.40 -18.64
CA ARG A 429 -11.48 15.98 -19.14
C ARG A 429 -10.77 17.19 -19.74
N SER A 430 -9.57 17.51 -19.25
CA SER A 430 -8.74 18.65 -19.64
C SER A 430 -7.69 18.34 -20.70
#